data_AF-A0A3B0PD82-F1
#
_entry.id   AF-A0A3B0PD82-F1
#
_cell.length_a   1.000
_cell.length_b   1.000
_cell.length_c   1.000
_cell.angle_alpha   90.00
_cell.angle_beta   90.00
_cell.angle_gamma   90.00
#
_symmetry.space_group_name_H-M   'P 1'
#
loop_
_entity.id
_entity.type
_entity.pdbx_description
1 polymer ?
#
loop_
_entity_poly.entity_id
_entity_poly.type
_entity_poly.pdbx_seq_one_letter_code
_entity_poly.pdbx_strand_id
1 'polypeptide(L)'
;MSVHDGLNDVDDLKKFCEENKLKDIAITDSGVVQAFADLASWKEKTNSETKVHYGLEVDLFDDRNFIVKNNKDLKLDQLSFVIFDIETTGLNAYYEQIIEIAAVRVKAELNVTNHQLEFVQIGKFEKLIKNKKPLSKFTTQLTGLKDSDLKDAQDEKTVLEEFVNFIQKDDVLVAHNGIDFDFIWINTKLDKYKLKPLDNPMLDSLRLAYQLYQFKRYTLENLSLKLGYEYDKTLAHRANYDTELLAKCLMIMLSQVYAKNW
;
A
#
# COMPACT_ATOMS: atom_id res chain seq x y z
N MET A 1 28.16 -7.92 0.49
CA MET A 1 28.86 -8.48 -0.66
C MET A 1 28.01 -9.59 -1.26
N SER A 2 27.60 -9.45 -2.53
CA SER A 2 26.94 -10.52 -3.27
C SER A 2 27.95 -11.53 -3.81
N VAL A 3 27.49 -12.70 -4.23
CA VAL A 3 28.31 -13.70 -4.96
C VAL A 3 28.80 -13.22 -6.33
N HIS A 4 28.34 -12.06 -6.80
CA HIS A 4 28.76 -11.43 -8.05
C HIS A 4 29.71 -10.25 -7.85
N ASP A 5 30.07 -9.93 -6.61
CA ASP A 5 30.99 -8.82 -6.33
C ASP A 5 32.42 -9.26 -6.67
N GLY A 6 33.10 -8.47 -7.50
CA GLY A 6 34.51 -8.68 -7.80
C GLY A 6 35.36 -8.49 -6.54
N LEU A 7 36.28 -9.43 -6.29
CA LEU A 7 37.29 -9.29 -5.21
C LEU A 7 38.46 -8.39 -5.61
N ASN A 8 38.56 -8.03 -6.89
CA ASN A 8 39.64 -7.25 -7.46
C ASN A 8 39.31 -5.77 -7.41
N ASP A 9 40.32 -4.94 -7.17
CA ASP A 9 40.16 -3.49 -7.25
C ASP A 9 40.25 -2.97 -8.70
N VAL A 10 40.10 -1.67 -8.86
CA VAL A 10 40.12 -1.02 -10.17
C VAL A 10 41.52 -1.09 -10.80
N ASP A 11 42.58 -1.13 -10.01
CA ASP A 11 43.96 -1.20 -10.50
C ASP A 11 44.29 -2.58 -11.07
N ASP A 12 43.81 -3.65 -10.44
CA ASP A 12 43.86 -5.00 -10.98
C ASP A 12 43.18 -5.07 -12.36
N LEU A 13 42.03 -4.39 -12.51
CA LEU A 13 41.30 -4.32 -13.77
C LEU A 13 42.10 -3.59 -14.86
N LYS A 14 42.73 -2.44 -14.53
CA LYS A 14 43.57 -1.67 -15.47
C LYS A 14 44.74 -2.52 -15.98
N LYS A 15 45.47 -3.15 -15.06
CA LYS A 15 46.60 -4.03 -15.38
C LYS A 15 46.17 -5.18 -16.28
N PHE A 16 45.07 -5.84 -15.93
CA PHE A 16 44.53 -6.94 -16.72
C PHE A 16 44.16 -6.50 -18.16
N CYS A 17 43.61 -5.29 -18.32
CA CYS A 17 43.31 -4.73 -19.64
C CYS A 17 44.55 -4.51 -20.50
N GLU A 18 45.61 -3.95 -19.91
CA GLU A 18 46.88 -3.68 -20.60
C GLU A 18 47.58 -4.97 -21.02
N GLU A 19 47.68 -5.94 -20.10
CA GLU A 19 48.32 -7.24 -20.36
C GLU A 19 47.60 -8.03 -21.46
N ASN A 20 46.27 -7.98 -21.48
CA ASN A 20 45.45 -8.80 -22.39
C ASN A 20 44.94 -8.04 -23.62
N LYS A 21 45.27 -6.75 -23.77
CA LYS A 21 44.81 -5.88 -24.87
C LYS A 21 43.30 -5.92 -25.06
N LEU A 22 42.56 -5.88 -23.96
CA LEU A 22 41.10 -5.93 -23.99
C LEU A 22 40.54 -4.67 -24.66
N LYS A 23 39.56 -4.87 -25.55
CA LYS A 23 38.91 -3.77 -26.28
C LYS A 23 37.77 -3.13 -25.50
N ASP A 24 37.11 -3.91 -24.65
CA ASP A 24 35.93 -3.50 -23.90
C ASP A 24 35.97 -4.08 -22.50
N ILE A 25 35.59 -3.29 -21.50
CA ILE A 25 35.38 -3.72 -20.12
C ILE A 25 34.11 -3.09 -19.54
N ALA A 26 33.51 -3.76 -18.56
CA ALA A 26 32.37 -3.26 -17.79
C ALA A 26 32.69 -3.30 -16.29
N ILE A 27 32.30 -2.25 -15.58
CA ILE A 27 32.39 -2.16 -14.12
C ILE A 27 31.07 -1.62 -13.58
N THR A 28 30.63 -2.16 -12.44
CA THR A 28 29.46 -1.65 -11.72
C THR A 28 29.88 -1.33 -10.30
N ASP A 29 29.84 -0.06 -9.93
CA ASP A 29 30.01 0.35 -8.53
C ASP A 29 28.68 0.20 -7.78
N SER A 30 28.73 -0.23 -6.52
CA SER A 30 27.55 -0.31 -5.65
C SER A 30 27.55 0.86 -4.66
N GLY A 31 26.59 1.75 -4.79
CA GLY A 31 26.37 2.90 -3.89
C GLY A 31 27.37 4.05 -4.01
N VAL A 32 28.34 3.99 -4.94
CA VAL A 32 29.38 5.00 -5.18
C VAL A 32 29.72 5.10 -6.68
N VAL A 33 30.64 6.00 -7.05
CA VAL A 33 31.14 6.15 -8.45
C VAL A 33 32.67 6.33 -8.49
N GLN A 34 33.40 5.73 -7.54
CA GLN A 34 34.85 5.93 -7.41
C GLN A 34 35.61 5.38 -8.62
N ALA A 35 35.20 4.22 -9.13
CA ALA A 35 35.89 3.60 -10.27
C ALA A 35 35.77 4.43 -11.55
N PHE A 36 34.77 5.31 -11.64
CA PHE A 36 34.53 6.14 -12.83
C PHE A 36 35.66 7.15 -13.00
N ALA A 37 36.03 7.84 -11.91
CA ALA A 37 37.13 8.81 -11.92
C ALA A 37 38.49 8.13 -12.17
N ASP A 38 38.72 6.99 -11.55
CA ASP A 38 39.98 6.25 -11.67
C ASP A 38 40.21 5.71 -13.08
N LEU A 39 39.17 5.15 -13.71
CA LEU A 39 39.26 4.65 -15.09
C LEU A 39 39.34 5.79 -16.11
N ALA A 40 38.65 6.91 -15.87
CA ALA A 40 38.80 8.10 -16.71
C ALA A 40 40.24 8.65 -16.68
N SER A 41 40.81 8.78 -15.48
CA SER A 41 42.20 9.25 -15.32
C SER A 41 43.21 8.29 -15.95
N TRP A 42 43.00 6.98 -15.80
CA TRP A 42 43.86 5.98 -16.42
C TRP A 42 43.84 6.09 -17.95
N LYS A 43 42.65 6.17 -18.57
CA LYS A 43 42.53 6.29 -20.03
C LYS A 43 43.25 7.52 -20.59
N GLU A 44 43.14 8.66 -19.91
CA GLU A 44 43.83 9.90 -20.31
C GLU A 44 45.36 9.74 -20.22
N LYS A 45 45.87 9.13 -19.14
CA LYS A 45 47.31 8.94 -18.92
C LYS A 45 47.93 7.93 -19.87
N THR A 46 47.20 6.89 -20.25
CA THR A 46 47.73 5.79 -21.06
C THR A 46 47.35 5.88 -22.54
N ASN A 47 46.50 6.84 -22.92
CA ASN A 47 45.86 6.89 -24.25
C ASN A 47 45.21 5.54 -24.63
N SER A 48 44.65 4.84 -23.64
CA SER A 48 44.04 3.52 -23.87
C SER A 48 42.81 3.62 -24.76
N GLU A 49 42.79 2.82 -25.84
CA GLU A 49 41.64 2.67 -26.72
C GLU A 49 40.54 1.77 -26.12
N THR A 50 40.80 1.11 -24.98
CA THR A 50 39.82 0.24 -24.31
C THR A 50 38.56 1.04 -23.96
N LYS A 51 37.42 0.57 -24.43
CA LYS A 51 36.11 1.13 -24.09
C LYS A 51 35.68 0.66 -22.69
N VAL A 52 35.16 1.57 -21.90
CA VAL A 52 34.69 1.29 -20.54
C VAL A 52 33.18 1.50 -20.48
N HIS A 53 32.48 0.49 -20.00
CA HIS A 53 31.06 0.50 -19.71
C HIS A 53 30.86 0.70 -18.21
N TYR A 54 30.25 1.83 -17.86
CA TYR A 54 30.03 2.22 -16.47
C TYR A 54 28.62 1.83 -16.03
N GLY A 55 28.56 1.00 -15.00
CA GLY A 55 27.34 0.62 -14.28
C GLY A 55 27.34 1.23 -12.89
N LEU A 56 26.15 1.51 -12.38
CA LEU A 56 25.93 1.95 -11.02
C LEU A 56 24.74 1.16 -10.47
N GLU A 57 24.96 0.48 -9.35
CA GLU A 57 23.91 -0.06 -8.51
C GLU A 57 23.61 0.95 -7.40
N VAL A 58 22.35 1.33 -7.27
CA VAL A 58 21.88 2.24 -6.22
C VAL A 58 20.73 1.61 -5.47
N ASP A 59 20.78 1.69 -4.16
CA ASP A 59 19.62 1.46 -3.32
C ASP A 59 18.66 2.64 -3.46
N LEU A 60 17.59 2.45 -4.22
CA LEU A 60 16.49 3.41 -4.28
C LEU A 60 15.57 3.18 -3.09
N PHE A 61 15.70 4.04 -2.07
CA PHE A 61 14.71 4.12 -1.02
C PHE A 61 13.51 4.91 -1.56
N ASP A 62 12.37 4.25 -1.73
CA ASP A 62 11.10 4.95 -1.93
C ASP A 62 10.70 5.61 -0.60
N ASP A 63 11.19 6.81 -0.36
CA ASP A 63 10.93 7.63 0.83
C ASP A 63 9.50 8.18 0.86
N ARG A 64 8.70 7.88 -0.17
CA ARG A 64 7.33 8.33 -0.29
C ARG A 64 6.46 7.42 0.57
N ASN A 65 6.48 7.69 1.87
CA ASN A 65 5.39 7.34 2.79
C ASN A 65 4.14 8.11 2.38
N PHE A 66 3.61 7.81 1.19
CA PHE A 66 2.36 8.38 0.70
C PHE A 66 1.29 8.09 1.73
N ILE A 67 0.76 9.12 2.37
CA ILE A 67 -0.47 9.03 3.15
C ILE A 67 -1.63 8.83 2.17
N VAL A 68 -1.55 9.47 1.00
CA VAL A 68 -2.54 9.40 -0.08
C VAL A 68 -1.86 9.05 -1.40
N LYS A 69 -2.27 7.97 -2.06
CA LYS A 69 -1.95 7.65 -3.47
C LYS A 69 -3.02 8.23 -4.40
N ASN A 70 -2.67 8.47 -5.67
CA ASN A 70 -3.55 9.09 -6.68
C ASN A 70 -4.18 10.40 -6.18
N ASN A 71 -3.38 11.23 -5.49
CA ASN A 71 -3.87 12.45 -4.90
C ASN A 71 -4.48 13.39 -5.95
N LYS A 72 -5.59 14.04 -5.59
CA LYS A 72 -6.29 15.04 -6.40
C LYS A 72 -6.45 16.30 -5.55
N ASP A 73 -6.41 17.47 -6.18
CA ASP A 73 -6.61 18.76 -5.50
C ASP A 73 -8.11 18.96 -5.21
N LEU A 74 -8.56 18.42 -4.08
CA LEU A 74 -9.96 18.40 -3.65
C LEU A 74 -10.08 18.95 -2.22
N LYS A 75 -11.17 19.65 -1.92
CA LYS A 75 -11.42 20.23 -0.60
C LYS A 75 -11.97 19.21 0.38
N LEU A 76 -11.26 19.01 1.50
CA LEU A 76 -11.55 17.97 2.49
C LEU A 76 -12.99 18.03 3.05
N ASP A 77 -13.54 19.24 3.23
CA ASP A 77 -14.88 19.50 3.79
C ASP A 77 -16.03 19.26 2.79
N GLN A 78 -15.72 18.80 1.58
CA GLN A 78 -16.70 18.48 0.53
C GLN A 78 -16.52 17.06 -0.01
N LEU A 79 -15.59 16.29 0.56
CA LEU A 79 -15.27 14.94 0.10
C LEU A 79 -16.23 13.90 0.67
N SER A 80 -16.42 12.84 -0.10
CA SER A 80 -16.97 11.58 0.37
C SER A 80 -15.84 10.57 0.49
N PHE A 81 -15.93 9.74 1.51
CA PHE A 81 -14.96 8.69 1.81
C PHE A 81 -15.64 7.35 1.73
N VAL A 82 -15.01 6.39 1.06
CA VAL A 82 -15.38 4.98 1.13
C VAL A 82 -14.34 4.31 2.01
N ILE A 83 -14.69 4.13 3.28
CA ILE A 83 -13.89 3.37 4.24
C ILE A 83 -14.26 1.92 4.05
N PHE A 84 -13.27 1.05 3.83
CA PHE A 84 -13.53 -0.36 3.62
C PHE A 84 -12.41 -1.23 4.19
N ASP A 85 -12.77 -2.49 4.36
CA ASP A 85 -11.91 -3.58 4.79
C ASP A 85 -12.29 -4.85 4.01
N ILE A 86 -11.30 -5.73 3.78
CA ILE A 86 -11.51 -7.01 3.11
C ILE A 86 -10.97 -8.16 3.96
N GLU A 87 -11.68 -9.28 3.92
CA GLU A 87 -11.16 -10.54 4.42
C GLU A 87 -10.74 -11.46 3.27
N THR A 88 -9.66 -12.19 3.49
CA THR A 88 -9.02 -13.00 2.45
C THR A 88 -8.62 -14.38 2.96
N THR A 89 -8.45 -15.32 2.03
CA THR A 89 -8.03 -16.70 2.33
C THR A 89 -6.54 -16.83 2.66
N GLY A 90 -5.73 -15.81 2.37
CA GLY A 90 -4.30 -15.77 2.63
C GLY A 90 -3.71 -14.42 2.23
N LEU A 91 -2.39 -14.28 2.14
CA LEU A 91 -1.73 -12.97 2.01
C LEU A 91 -1.31 -12.59 0.58
N ASN A 92 -1.49 -13.47 -0.41
CA ASN A 92 -1.06 -13.21 -1.78
C ASN A 92 -2.25 -13.01 -2.73
N ALA A 93 -2.47 -11.76 -3.15
CA ALA A 93 -3.59 -11.39 -4.01
C ALA A 93 -3.63 -12.10 -5.38
N TYR A 94 -2.54 -12.67 -5.88
CA TYR A 94 -2.54 -13.41 -7.13
C TYR A 94 -3.07 -14.85 -6.97
N TYR A 95 -2.74 -15.51 -5.87
CA TYR A 95 -3.03 -16.93 -5.67
C TYR A 95 -4.24 -17.21 -4.78
N GLU A 96 -4.52 -16.31 -3.86
CA GLU A 96 -5.59 -16.44 -2.87
C GLU A 96 -6.87 -15.72 -3.34
N GLN A 97 -7.90 -15.66 -2.52
CA GLN A 97 -9.22 -15.15 -2.86
C GLN A 97 -9.77 -14.24 -1.75
N ILE A 98 -10.52 -13.20 -2.14
CA ILE A 98 -11.32 -12.35 -1.23
C ILE A 98 -12.60 -13.09 -0.83
N ILE A 99 -12.96 -13.06 0.46
CA ILE A 99 -14.10 -13.78 1.04
C ILE A 99 -15.13 -12.87 1.73
N GLU A 100 -14.77 -11.64 2.08
CA GLU A 100 -15.68 -10.61 2.59
C GLU A 100 -15.19 -9.24 2.11
N ILE A 101 -16.13 -8.37 1.75
CA ILE A 101 -15.87 -6.93 1.56
C ILE A 101 -16.92 -6.19 2.35
N ALA A 102 -16.48 -5.30 3.24
CA ALA A 102 -17.35 -4.35 3.92
C ALA A 102 -16.87 -2.93 3.65
N ALA A 103 -17.81 -2.01 3.44
CA ALA A 103 -17.53 -0.61 3.26
C ALA A 103 -18.65 0.28 3.80
N VAL A 104 -18.27 1.44 4.30
CA VAL A 104 -19.18 2.54 4.59
C VAL A 104 -18.78 3.74 3.75
N ARG A 105 -19.77 4.33 3.08
CA ARG A 105 -19.60 5.58 2.36
C ARG A 105 -20.11 6.70 3.24
N VAL A 106 -19.24 7.63 3.60
CA VAL A 106 -19.54 8.78 4.45
C VAL A 106 -19.23 10.07 3.71
N LYS A 107 -20.00 11.12 3.96
CA LYS A 107 -19.71 12.47 3.48
C LYS A 107 -19.18 13.29 4.64
N ALA A 108 -18.04 13.94 4.43
CA ALA A 108 -17.53 14.91 5.38
C ALA A 108 -18.28 16.22 5.24
N GLU A 109 -18.68 16.79 6.38
CA GLU A 109 -19.29 18.09 6.47
C GLU A 109 -18.63 18.87 7.61
N LEU A 110 -18.28 20.13 7.37
CA LEU A 110 -17.70 20.96 8.41
C LEU A 110 -18.80 21.47 9.34
N ASN A 111 -18.71 21.11 10.62
CA ASN A 111 -19.49 21.77 11.64
C ASN A 111 -18.86 23.15 11.92
N VAL A 112 -19.51 24.19 11.40
CA VAL A 112 -19.07 25.60 11.52
C VAL A 112 -19.02 26.11 12.96
N THR A 113 -19.70 25.45 13.90
CA THR A 113 -19.75 25.89 15.30
C THR A 113 -18.48 25.48 16.05
N ASN A 114 -18.01 24.25 15.83
CA ASN A 114 -16.85 23.69 16.56
C ASN A 114 -15.62 23.48 15.67
N HIS A 115 -15.71 23.79 14.37
CA HIS A 115 -14.66 23.62 13.36
C HIS A 115 -14.16 22.16 13.23
N GLN A 116 -15.04 21.19 13.46
CA GLN A 116 -14.76 19.76 13.31
C GLN A 116 -15.45 19.19 12.08
N LEU A 117 -14.86 18.16 11.48
CA LEU A 117 -15.53 17.39 10.44
C LEU A 117 -16.49 16.41 11.08
N GLU A 118 -17.73 16.41 10.61
CA GLU A 118 -18.74 15.40 10.93
C GLU A 118 -18.95 14.49 9.72
N PHE A 119 -19.14 13.20 10.00
CA PHE A 119 -19.36 12.20 8.97
C PHE A 119 -20.83 11.79 8.95
N VAL A 120 -21.48 12.06 7.82
CA VAL A 120 -22.82 11.55 7.54
C VAL A 120 -22.67 10.28 6.71
N GLN A 121 -23.09 9.14 7.25
CA GLN A 121 -23.11 7.90 6.47
C GLN A 121 -24.20 7.97 5.40
N ILE A 122 -23.80 7.83 4.14
CA ILE A 122 -24.66 7.92 2.96
C ILE A 122 -24.71 6.62 2.16
N GLY A 123 -23.97 5.59 2.58
CA GLY A 123 -24.02 4.26 1.99
C GLY A 123 -23.38 3.20 2.87
N LYS A 124 -23.81 1.95 2.72
CA LYS A 124 -23.18 0.76 3.30
C LYS A 124 -23.11 -0.33 2.24
N PHE A 125 -22.02 -1.06 2.22
CA PHE A 125 -21.79 -2.22 1.38
C PHE A 125 -21.25 -3.34 2.29
N GLU A 126 -21.85 -4.52 2.23
CA GLU A 126 -21.38 -5.67 3.02
C GLU A 126 -21.75 -6.93 2.24
N LYS A 127 -20.74 -7.67 1.80
CA LYS A 127 -20.92 -8.86 0.98
C LYS A 127 -19.92 -9.93 1.36
N LEU A 128 -20.43 -11.13 1.61
CA LEU A 128 -19.64 -12.36 1.60
C LEU A 128 -19.43 -12.80 0.15
N ILE A 129 -18.30 -13.45 -0.10
CA ILE A 129 -17.91 -13.96 -1.42
C ILE A 129 -17.74 -15.46 -1.34
N LYS A 130 -18.29 -16.14 -2.34
CA LYS A 130 -18.24 -17.60 -2.45
C LYS A 130 -16.83 -18.11 -2.62
N ASN A 131 -16.36 -18.86 -1.63
CA ASN A 131 -15.09 -19.55 -1.68
C ASN A 131 -15.26 -20.97 -2.25
N LYS A 132 -14.36 -21.37 -3.15
CA LYS A 132 -14.36 -22.70 -3.77
C LYS A 132 -13.53 -23.73 -3.01
N LYS A 133 -12.57 -23.27 -2.21
CA LYS A 133 -11.68 -24.13 -1.41
C LYS A 133 -12.08 -24.03 0.06
N PRO A 134 -11.92 -25.09 0.86
CA PRO A 134 -12.11 -25.00 2.29
C PRO A 134 -11.22 -23.92 2.92
N LEU A 135 -11.76 -23.16 3.86
CA LEU A 135 -10.97 -22.21 4.65
C LEU A 135 -9.91 -22.93 5.48
N SER A 136 -8.76 -22.28 5.64
CA SER A 136 -7.75 -22.76 6.59
C SER A 136 -8.25 -22.56 8.02
N LYS A 137 -7.79 -23.40 8.96
CA LYS A 137 -8.10 -23.22 10.39
C LYS A 137 -7.70 -21.83 10.89
N PHE A 138 -6.58 -21.31 10.38
CA PHE A 138 -6.10 -19.98 10.73
C PHE A 138 -7.09 -18.90 10.26
N THR A 139 -7.53 -18.94 9.00
CA THR A 139 -8.50 -17.97 8.46
C THR A 139 -9.82 -18.01 9.20
N THR A 140 -10.34 -19.21 9.50
CA THR A 140 -11.58 -19.36 10.29
C THR A 140 -11.44 -18.85 11.72
N GLN A 141 -10.28 -19.04 12.37
CA GLN A 141 -10.04 -18.52 13.72
C GLN A 141 -9.85 -17.01 13.71
N LEU A 142 -9.20 -16.47 12.68
CA LEU A 142 -8.95 -15.05 12.55
C LEU A 142 -10.26 -14.31 12.29
N THR A 143 -11.00 -14.70 11.25
CA THR A 143 -12.18 -13.97 10.74
C THR A 143 -13.50 -14.42 11.36
N GLY A 144 -13.53 -15.59 12.02
CA GLY A 144 -14.77 -16.22 12.48
C GLY A 144 -15.64 -16.82 11.36
N LEU A 145 -15.27 -16.67 10.08
CA LEU A 145 -16.02 -17.20 8.94
C LEU A 145 -15.84 -18.71 8.79
N LYS A 146 -16.93 -19.40 8.44
CA LYS A 146 -16.98 -20.83 8.15
C LYS A 146 -17.30 -21.06 6.67
N ASP A 147 -16.93 -22.24 6.17
CA ASP A 147 -17.26 -22.64 4.80
C ASP A 147 -18.76 -22.59 4.50
N SER A 148 -19.60 -22.84 5.52
CA SER A 148 -21.06 -22.74 5.42
C SER A 148 -21.55 -21.33 5.11
N ASP A 149 -20.86 -20.31 5.61
CA ASP A 149 -21.25 -18.91 5.47
C ASP A 149 -20.98 -18.42 4.04
N LEU A 150 -19.99 -19.02 3.37
CA LEU A 150 -19.54 -18.63 2.04
C LEU A 150 -20.16 -19.47 0.91
N LYS A 151 -20.71 -20.65 1.21
CA LYS A 151 -21.13 -21.63 0.19
C LYS A 151 -22.13 -21.07 -0.83
N ASP A 152 -23.09 -20.29 -0.34
CA ASP A 152 -24.23 -19.76 -1.12
C ASP A 152 -24.08 -18.26 -1.42
N ALA A 153 -22.92 -17.67 -1.11
CA ALA A 153 -22.61 -16.29 -1.43
C ALA A 153 -22.43 -16.06 -2.95
N GLN A 154 -22.36 -14.79 -3.36
CA GLN A 154 -22.11 -14.41 -4.74
C GLN A 154 -20.65 -14.69 -5.15
N ASP A 155 -20.38 -14.86 -6.44
CA ASP A 155 -19.01 -15.05 -6.91
C ASP A 155 -18.18 -13.75 -6.83
N GLU A 156 -16.85 -13.91 -6.73
CA GLU A 156 -15.90 -12.81 -6.53
C GLU A 156 -16.04 -11.71 -7.59
N LYS A 157 -16.28 -12.06 -8.86
CA LYS A 157 -16.39 -11.08 -9.93
C LYS A 157 -17.63 -10.21 -9.76
N THR A 158 -18.79 -10.84 -9.52
CA THR A 158 -20.05 -10.12 -9.31
C THR A 158 -19.96 -9.14 -8.14
N VAL A 159 -19.39 -9.57 -7.01
CA VAL A 159 -19.24 -8.70 -5.83
C VAL A 159 -18.29 -7.53 -6.10
N LEU A 160 -17.20 -7.75 -6.85
CA LEU A 160 -16.28 -6.66 -7.24
C LEU A 160 -16.95 -5.66 -8.18
N GLU A 161 -17.76 -6.10 -9.13
CA GLU A 161 -18.54 -5.21 -9.99
C GLU A 161 -19.54 -4.37 -9.17
N GLU A 162 -20.24 -4.99 -8.21
CA GLU A 162 -21.13 -4.28 -7.28
C GLU A 162 -20.35 -3.27 -6.42
N PHE A 163 -19.17 -3.64 -5.92
CA PHE A 163 -18.32 -2.76 -5.10
C PHE A 163 -17.79 -1.55 -5.89
N VAL A 164 -17.33 -1.77 -7.13
CA VAL A 164 -16.88 -0.68 -8.01
C VAL A 164 -18.04 0.27 -8.32
N ASN A 165 -19.25 -0.25 -8.53
CA ASN A 165 -20.44 0.58 -8.77
C ASN A 165 -20.90 1.35 -7.52
N PHE A 166 -20.59 0.86 -6.33
CA PHE A 166 -20.86 1.55 -5.07
C PHE A 166 -19.97 2.81 -4.92
N ILE A 167 -18.74 2.76 -5.42
CA ILE A 167 -17.75 3.85 -5.36
C ILE A 167 -18.07 4.93 -6.41
N GLN A 168 -18.05 6.21 -6.00
CA GLN A 168 -18.15 7.34 -6.92
C GLN A 168 -16.77 7.86 -7.32
N LYS A 169 -16.69 8.54 -8.47
CA LYS A 169 -15.44 8.99 -9.12
C LYS A 169 -14.50 9.82 -8.22
N ASP A 170 -15.09 10.65 -7.36
CA ASP A 170 -14.35 11.59 -6.50
C ASP A 170 -14.35 11.15 -5.03
N ASP A 171 -14.83 9.94 -4.73
CA ASP A 171 -14.69 9.37 -3.39
C ASP A 171 -13.22 9.10 -3.08
N VAL A 172 -12.81 9.38 -1.85
CA VAL A 172 -11.52 8.95 -1.31
C VAL A 172 -11.67 7.56 -0.71
N LEU A 173 -10.89 6.62 -1.22
CA LEU A 173 -10.84 5.26 -0.71
C LEU A 173 -9.96 5.22 0.53
N VAL A 174 -10.43 4.58 1.59
CA VAL A 174 -9.71 4.52 2.86
C VAL A 174 -9.68 3.09 3.38
N ALA A 175 -8.48 2.64 3.74
CA ALA A 175 -8.27 1.40 4.46
C ALA A 175 -7.13 1.58 5.48
N HIS A 176 -7.00 0.65 6.42
CA HIS A 176 -5.94 0.66 7.42
C HIS A 176 -4.82 -0.27 6.98
N ASN A 177 -3.66 0.28 6.61
CA ASN A 177 -2.62 -0.43 5.85
C ASN A 177 -3.02 -0.73 4.39
N GLY A 178 -3.95 0.06 3.84
CA GLY A 178 -4.53 -0.19 2.52
C GLY A 178 -3.53 -0.12 1.37
N ILE A 179 -2.52 0.73 1.45
CA ILE A 179 -1.51 0.88 0.38
C ILE A 179 -0.72 -0.40 0.16
N ASP A 180 -0.49 -1.14 1.25
CA ASP A 180 0.30 -2.36 1.27
C ASP A 180 -0.58 -3.63 1.31
N PHE A 181 -1.91 -3.47 1.38
CA PHE A 181 -2.86 -4.59 1.44
C PHE A 181 -4.12 -4.35 0.59
N ASP A 182 -5.19 -3.78 1.14
CA ASP A 182 -6.54 -3.75 0.55
C ASP A 182 -6.58 -3.21 -0.88
N PHE A 183 -5.88 -2.11 -1.16
CA PHE A 183 -5.86 -1.50 -2.49
C PHE A 183 -5.16 -2.39 -3.52
N ILE A 184 -4.10 -3.10 -3.10
CA ILE A 184 -3.39 -4.07 -3.95
C ILE A 184 -4.32 -5.24 -4.27
N TRP A 185 -5.03 -5.75 -3.27
CA TRP A 185 -5.97 -6.85 -3.46
C TRP A 185 -7.08 -6.51 -4.44
N ILE A 186 -7.79 -5.41 -4.21
CA ILE A 186 -8.89 -5.02 -5.08
C ILE A 186 -8.39 -4.83 -6.52
N ASN A 187 -7.33 -4.04 -6.74
CA ASN A 187 -6.81 -3.82 -8.09
C ASN A 187 -6.29 -5.11 -8.76
N THR A 188 -5.66 -6.02 -8.01
CA THR A 188 -5.23 -7.32 -8.55
C THR A 188 -6.43 -8.17 -8.98
N LYS A 189 -7.53 -8.15 -8.21
CA LYS A 189 -8.74 -8.89 -8.58
C LYS A 189 -9.48 -8.24 -9.75
N LEU A 190 -9.52 -6.92 -9.81
CA LEU A 190 -10.09 -6.20 -10.94
C LEU A 190 -9.34 -6.55 -12.24
N ASP A 191 -8.00 -6.54 -12.20
CA ASP A 191 -7.17 -6.94 -13.35
C ASP A 191 -7.41 -8.39 -13.79
N LYS A 192 -7.45 -9.34 -12.83
CA LYS A 192 -7.81 -10.75 -13.08
C LYS A 192 -9.13 -10.90 -13.85
N TYR A 193 -10.12 -10.04 -13.57
CA TYR A 193 -11.42 -10.04 -14.25
C TYR A 193 -11.54 -9.06 -15.42
N LYS A 194 -10.44 -8.41 -15.82
CA LYS A 194 -10.39 -7.39 -16.89
C LYS A 194 -11.32 -6.20 -16.63
N LEU A 195 -11.50 -5.85 -15.37
CA LEU A 195 -12.22 -4.66 -14.93
C LEU A 195 -11.25 -3.48 -14.82
N LYS A 196 -11.77 -2.26 -14.87
CA LYS A 196 -10.94 -1.06 -14.71
C LYS A 196 -10.39 -1.00 -13.29
N PRO A 197 -9.10 -0.65 -13.10
CA PRO A 197 -8.55 -0.45 -11.77
C PRO A 197 -9.19 0.76 -11.09
N LEU A 198 -9.15 0.76 -9.76
CA LEU A 198 -9.52 1.93 -8.96
C LEU A 198 -8.44 3.01 -9.14
N ASP A 199 -8.85 4.18 -9.62
CA ASP A 199 -8.02 5.36 -9.84
C ASP A 199 -8.39 6.54 -8.91
N ASN A 200 -9.32 6.28 -7.97
CA ASN A 200 -9.66 7.18 -6.88
C ASN A 200 -8.41 7.53 -6.03
N PRO A 201 -8.44 8.69 -5.32
CA PRO A 201 -7.51 8.95 -4.24
C PRO A 201 -7.60 7.85 -3.17
N MET A 202 -6.47 7.38 -2.69
CA MET A 202 -6.34 6.23 -1.79
C MET A 202 -5.58 6.63 -0.53
N LEU A 203 -6.30 6.84 0.57
CA LEU A 203 -5.75 7.24 1.86
C LEU A 203 -5.48 6.01 2.73
N ASP A 204 -4.25 5.91 3.22
CA ASP A 204 -3.86 4.91 4.20
C ASP A 204 -3.92 5.50 5.61
N SER A 205 -4.89 5.03 6.40
CA SER A 205 -5.11 5.54 7.75
C SER A 205 -4.00 5.16 8.73
N LEU A 206 -3.26 4.07 8.50
CA LEU A 206 -2.11 3.69 9.31
C LEU A 206 -0.99 4.70 9.14
N ARG A 207 -0.72 5.10 7.90
CA ARG A 207 0.29 6.12 7.58
C ARG A 207 -0.12 7.50 8.07
N LEU A 208 -1.41 7.84 8.01
CA LEU A 208 -1.93 9.06 8.64
C LEU A 208 -1.72 9.04 10.17
N ALA A 209 -2.04 7.92 10.82
CA ALA A 209 -1.83 7.75 12.25
C ALA A 209 -0.34 7.89 12.65
N TYR A 210 0.58 7.42 11.80
CA TYR A 210 2.02 7.59 11.99
C TYR A 210 2.45 9.07 12.02
N GLN A 211 1.78 9.93 11.26
CA GLN A 211 2.07 11.38 11.27
C GLN A 211 1.45 12.11 12.46
N LEU A 212 0.32 11.62 12.96
CA LEU A 212 -0.43 12.29 14.03
C LEU A 212 -0.03 11.83 15.44
N TYR A 213 0.43 10.59 15.59
CA TYR A 213 0.64 9.96 16.89
C TYR A 213 1.97 9.20 16.95
N GLN A 214 2.42 8.91 18.18
CA GLN A 214 3.55 8.02 18.43
C GLN A 214 3.07 6.75 19.10
N PHE A 215 3.07 5.64 18.36
CA PHE A 215 2.72 4.32 18.88
C PHE A 215 3.88 3.33 18.76
N LYS A 216 3.87 2.31 19.62
CA LYS A 216 4.76 1.14 19.47
C LYS A 216 4.32 0.25 18.29
N ARG A 217 3.01 0.16 18.04
CA ARG A 217 2.39 -0.54 16.92
C ARG A 217 1.17 0.26 16.49
N TYR A 218 0.99 0.45 15.19
CA TYR A 218 -0.10 1.24 14.61
C TYR A 218 -1.27 0.35 14.16
N THR A 219 -1.66 -0.62 14.98
CA THR A 219 -2.86 -1.45 14.69
C THR A 219 -4.13 -0.63 14.88
N LEU A 220 -5.23 -1.03 14.24
CA LEU A 220 -6.53 -0.41 14.44
C LEU A 220 -6.95 -0.43 15.91
N GLU A 221 -6.66 -1.51 16.65
CA GLU A 221 -6.84 -1.61 18.11
C GLU A 221 -6.14 -0.47 18.86
N ASN A 222 -4.84 -0.25 18.61
CA ASN A 222 -4.10 0.78 19.33
C ASN A 222 -4.57 2.19 18.96
N LEU A 223 -4.94 2.39 17.69
CA LEU A 223 -5.48 3.66 17.21
C LEU A 223 -6.85 3.94 17.86
N SER A 224 -7.76 2.97 17.86
CA SER A 224 -9.10 3.16 18.42
C SER A 224 -9.07 3.44 19.92
N LEU A 225 -8.27 2.67 20.68
CA LEU A 225 -8.08 2.87 22.12
C LEU A 225 -7.46 4.24 22.42
N LYS A 226 -6.47 4.69 21.62
CA LYS A 226 -5.88 6.03 21.78
C LYS A 226 -6.93 7.14 21.62
N LEU A 227 -7.85 6.94 20.69
CA LEU A 227 -8.91 7.89 20.36
C LEU A 227 -10.14 7.79 21.28
N GLY A 228 -10.10 6.90 22.28
CA GLY A 228 -11.16 6.74 23.28
C GLY A 228 -12.32 5.85 22.85
N TYR A 229 -12.16 5.06 21.78
CA TYR A 229 -13.13 4.05 21.37
C TYR A 229 -12.81 2.70 22.00
N GLU A 230 -13.85 1.91 22.27
CA GLU A 230 -13.72 0.52 22.69
C GLU A 230 -13.30 -0.38 21.53
N TYR A 231 -12.50 -1.41 21.82
CA TYR A 231 -12.10 -2.43 20.87
C TYR A 231 -12.52 -3.82 21.37
N ASP A 232 -13.46 -4.45 20.66
CA ASP A 232 -13.95 -5.78 20.97
C ASP A 232 -13.17 -6.81 20.15
N LYS A 233 -12.31 -7.55 20.85
CA LYS A 233 -11.46 -8.60 20.24
C LYS A 233 -12.25 -9.77 19.69
N THR A 234 -13.50 -9.95 20.10
CA THR A 234 -14.36 -11.03 19.60
C THR A 234 -15.00 -10.68 18.26
N LEU A 235 -15.04 -9.40 17.90
CA LEU A 235 -15.57 -8.88 16.64
C LEU A 235 -14.47 -8.41 15.69
N ALA A 236 -13.23 -8.24 16.17
CA ALA A 236 -12.07 -7.96 15.35
C ALA A 236 -11.93 -8.95 14.19
N HIS A 237 -11.46 -8.48 13.04
CA HIS A 237 -11.36 -9.26 11.79
C HIS A 237 -12.72 -9.71 11.24
N ARG A 238 -13.76 -8.95 11.59
CA ARG A 238 -14.96 -8.87 10.78
C ARG A 238 -14.91 -7.56 10.03
N ALA A 239 -14.90 -7.63 8.70
CA ALA A 239 -14.69 -6.46 7.86
C ALA A 239 -15.66 -5.31 8.20
N ASN A 240 -16.90 -5.63 8.56
CA ASN A 240 -17.89 -4.61 8.92
C ASN A 240 -17.56 -3.87 10.23
N TYR A 241 -17.13 -4.59 11.27
CA TYR A 241 -16.72 -4.04 12.56
C TYR A 241 -15.50 -3.13 12.38
N ASP A 242 -14.48 -3.64 11.69
CA ASP A 242 -13.23 -2.90 11.47
C ASP A 242 -13.46 -1.66 10.60
N THR A 243 -14.31 -1.76 9.57
CA THR A 243 -14.73 -0.63 8.73
C THR A 243 -15.44 0.47 9.54
N GLU A 244 -16.42 0.10 10.38
CA GLU A 244 -17.18 1.07 11.18
C GLU A 244 -16.30 1.74 12.25
N LEU A 245 -15.41 0.97 12.88
CA LEU A 245 -14.46 1.50 13.85
C LEU A 245 -13.43 2.43 13.20
N LEU A 246 -12.92 2.05 12.03
CA LEU A 246 -11.99 2.86 11.26
C LEU A 246 -12.63 4.19 10.83
N ALA A 247 -13.89 4.19 10.38
CA ALA A 247 -14.60 5.41 10.02
C ALA A 247 -14.66 6.42 11.18
N LYS A 248 -14.93 5.95 12.40
CA LYS A 248 -14.91 6.77 13.62
C LYS A 248 -13.52 7.34 13.92
N CYS A 249 -12.49 6.51 13.82
CA CYS A 249 -11.10 6.94 14.03
C CYS A 249 -10.67 7.98 12.98
N LEU A 250 -11.01 7.75 11.71
CA LEU A 250 -10.69 8.63 10.59
C LEU A 250 -11.30 10.02 10.77
N MET A 251 -12.55 10.11 11.22
CA MET A 251 -13.22 11.39 11.48
C MET A 251 -12.42 12.28 12.44
N ILE A 252 -11.91 11.71 13.54
CA ILE A 252 -11.09 12.44 14.50
C ILE A 252 -9.74 12.84 13.87
N MET A 253 -9.07 11.91 13.19
CA MET A 253 -7.77 12.19 12.56
C MET A 253 -7.88 13.31 11.52
N LEU A 254 -8.88 13.26 10.64
CA LEU A 254 -9.09 14.29 9.63
C LEU A 254 -9.53 15.63 10.22
N SER A 255 -10.32 15.63 11.30
CA SER A 255 -10.61 16.88 12.04
C SER A 255 -9.34 17.53 12.59
N GLN A 256 -8.38 16.73 13.09
CA GLN A 256 -7.09 17.25 13.57
C GLN A 256 -6.22 17.79 12.44
N VAL A 257 -6.22 17.14 11.27
CA VAL A 257 -5.53 17.63 10.07
C VAL A 257 -6.13 18.95 9.61
N TYR A 258 -7.46 19.01 9.51
CA TYR A 258 -8.19 20.22 9.09
C TYR A 258 -7.91 21.40 10.02
N ALA A 259 -7.96 21.18 11.34
CA ALA A 259 -7.67 22.22 12.33
C ALA A 259 -6.22 22.75 12.28
N LYS A 260 -5.28 21.97 11.73
CA LYS A 260 -3.88 22.37 11.59
C LYS A 260 -3.56 23.11 10.29
N ASN A 261 -4.53 23.29 9.37
CA ASN A 261 -4.34 23.86 8.02
C ASN A 261 -3.17 23.20 7.26
N TRP A 262 -3.09 21.86 7.28
CA TRP A 262 -2.16 21.11 6.44
C TRP A 262 -2.54 21.14 4.96
#